data_AF-A0A382XIK7-F1
#
_entry.id   AF-A0A382XIK7-F1
#
_cell.length_a   1.000
_cell.length_b   1.000
_cell.length_c   1.000
_cell.angle_alpha   90.00
_cell.angle_beta   90.00
_cell.angle_gamma   90.00
#
_symmetry.space_group_name_H-M   'P 1'
#
loop_
_entity.id
_entity.type
_entity.pdbx_description
1 polymer ?
#
loop_
_entity_poly.entity_id
_entity_poly.type
_entity_poly.pdbx_seq_one_letter_code
_entity_poly.pdbx_strand_id
1 'polypeptide(L)'
;MTFFRLFLIPAAMLLGTFGNTAADMNKPLQTRLSDSLVSSFFPEADGFEVDHESSALAHVKVNGLTTGYLFSTHEMAEPKGFKGDSFDIIIALDSTGRLVGHRVLEQHEPLVSPDKVSEATLSQYLNRLNG
;
A
#
# COMPACT_ATOMS: atom_id res chain seq x y z
N MET A 1 8.92 -53.54 -25.69
CA MET A 1 9.74 -52.44 -26.24
C MET A 1 8.82 -51.30 -26.61
N THR A 2 9.10 -50.17 -25.97
CA THR A 2 8.38 -48.91 -25.84
C THR A 2 8.16 -48.21 -27.18
N PHE A 3 6.97 -47.63 -27.43
CA PHE A 3 6.85 -46.47 -28.32
C PHE A 3 5.94 -45.40 -27.69
N PHE A 4 6.65 -44.39 -27.22
CA PHE A 4 6.31 -43.05 -26.75
C PHE A 4 5.00 -42.46 -27.33
N ARG A 5 3.99 -42.25 -26.47
CA ARG A 5 2.86 -41.37 -26.80
C ARG A 5 3.25 -39.94 -26.43
N LEU A 6 3.42 -39.10 -27.44
CA LEU A 6 3.63 -37.66 -27.33
C LEU A 6 2.35 -37.02 -26.78
N PHE A 7 2.28 -36.82 -25.46
CA PHE A 7 1.23 -35.98 -24.85
C PHE A 7 1.62 -34.51 -25.03
N LEU A 8 0.96 -33.86 -25.97
CA LEU A 8 1.04 -32.42 -26.18
C LEU A 8 0.16 -31.76 -25.10
N ILE A 9 0.76 -31.36 -23.99
CA ILE A 9 0.07 -30.59 -22.94
C ILE A 9 0.02 -29.13 -23.43
N PRO A 10 -1.18 -28.55 -23.67
CA PRO A 10 -1.26 -27.11 -23.86
C PRO A 10 -0.98 -26.44 -22.51
N ALA A 11 0.17 -25.78 -22.41
CA ALA A 11 0.49 -24.88 -21.31
C ALA A 11 -0.48 -23.70 -21.37
N ALA A 12 -1.53 -23.74 -20.56
CA ALA A 12 -2.43 -22.61 -20.34
C ALA A 12 -1.63 -21.51 -19.64
N MET A 13 -1.15 -20.55 -20.43
CA MET A 13 -0.48 -19.34 -19.97
C MET A 13 -1.55 -18.46 -19.31
N LEU A 14 -1.70 -18.62 -17.98
CA LEU A 14 -2.55 -17.76 -17.16
C LEU A 14 -1.87 -16.38 -17.07
N LEU A 15 -2.14 -15.51 -18.02
CA LEU A 15 -1.82 -14.08 -17.92
C LEU A 15 -2.79 -13.48 -16.88
N GLY A 16 -2.41 -13.60 -15.61
CA GLY A 16 -3.04 -12.83 -14.54
C GLY A 16 -2.78 -11.35 -14.82
N THR A 17 -3.79 -10.64 -15.29
CA THR A 17 -3.78 -9.18 -15.33
C THR A 17 -3.83 -8.70 -13.88
N PHE A 18 -2.67 -8.45 -13.29
CA PHE A 18 -2.55 -7.63 -12.09
C PHE A 18 -2.84 -6.19 -12.48
N GLY A 19 -4.12 -5.86 -12.68
CA GLY A 19 -4.56 -4.48 -12.64
C GLY A 19 -4.41 -4.00 -11.20
N ASN A 20 -3.67 -2.91 -10.98
CA ASN A 20 -3.77 -2.16 -9.73
C ASN A 20 -5.20 -1.59 -9.69
N THR A 21 -6.12 -2.34 -9.11
CA THR A 21 -7.42 -1.78 -8.73
C THR A 21 -7.15 -0.73 -7.68
N ALA A 22 -7.61 0.50 -7.93
CA ALA A 22 -7.65 1.57 -6.95
C ALA A 22 -8.22 1.06 -5.62
N ALA A 23 -7.69 1.56 -4.50
CA ALA A 23 -8.18 1.13 -3.21
C ALA A 23 -9.59 1.71 -2.98
N ASP A 24 -10.55 0.90 -2.55
CA ASP A 24 -11.92 1.40 -2.29
C ASP A 24 -11.93 2.22 -1.00
N MET A 25 -11.84 3.54 -1.13
CA MET A 25 -11.81 4.48 0.00
C MET A 25 -13.08 4.48 0.85
N ASN A 26 -14.17 3.85 0.40
CA ASN A 26 -15.37 3.68 1.22
C ASN A 26 -15.26 2.50 2.21
N LYS A 27 -14.15 1.75 2.16
CA LYS A 27 -13.88 0.62 3.04
C LYS A 27 -12.86 1.03 4.12
N PRO A 28 -12.95 0.46 5.33
CA PRO A 28 -12.05 0.81 6.42
C PRO A 28 -10.61 0.44 6.08
N LEU A 29 -9.65 1.17 6.66
CA LEU A 29 -8.20 0.97 6.53
C LEU A 29 -7.77 -0.51 6.59
N GLN A 30 -8.36 -1.31 7.49
CA GLN A 30 -8.04 -2.73 7.65
C GLN A 30 -8.12 -3.52 6.34
N THR A 31 -9.06 -3.17 5.46
CA THR A 31 -9.26 -3.86 4.16
C THR A 31 -8.31 -3.36 3.07
N ARG A 32 -7.66 -2.22 3.31
CA ARG A 32 -6.77 -1.52 2.37
C ARG A 32 -5.29 -1.78 2.69
N LEU A 33 -5.00 -2.28 3.90
CA LEU A 33 -3.69 -2.80 4.27
C LEU A 33 -3.55 -4.28 3.88
N SER A 34 -2.37 -4.63 3.35
CA SER A 34 -1.99 -6.01 3.05
C SER A 34 -0.66 -6.35 3.72
N ASP A 35 -0.42 -7.64 3.98
CA ASP A 35 0.86 -8.09 4.53
C ASP A 35 2.04 -7.67 3.66
N SER A 36 1.86 -7.67 2.33
CA SER A 36 2.89 -7.23 1.38
C SER A 36 3.20 -5.73 1.49
N LEU A 37 2.19 -4.89 1.72
CA LEU A 37 2.38 -3.46 1.94
C LEU A 37 3.08 -3.21 3.27
N VAL A 38 2.64 -3.86 4.35
CA VAL A 38 3.22 -3.74 5.69
C VAL A 38 4.67 -4.20 5.68
N SER A 39 4.95 -5.37 5.08
CA SER A 39 6.31 -5.92 4.95
C SER A 39 7.23 -5.06 4.08
N SER A 40 6.69 -4.21 3.20
CA SER A 40 7.50 -3.27 2.42
C SER A 40 8.11 -2.16 3.26
N PHE A 41 7.52 -1.86 4.43
CA PHE A 41 8.04 -0.89 5.40
C PHE A 41 8.74 -1.56 6.58
N PHE A 42 8.20 -2.69 7.04
CA PHE A 42 8.67 -3.46 8.19
C PHE A 42 8.91 -4.92 7.78
N PRO A 43 10.09 -5.24 7.22
CA PRO A 43 10.36 -6.58 6.68
C PRO A 43 10.25 -7.73 7.69
N GLU A 44 10.37 -7.43 8.98
CA GLU A 44 10.27 -8.40 10.08
C GLU A 44 8.86 -8.53 10.64
N ALA A 45 7.88 -7.76 10.14
CA ALA A 45 6.52 -7.76 10.64
C ALA A 45 5.86 -9.14 10.46
N ASP A 46 5.21 -9.62 11.51
CA ASP A 46 4.42 -10.85 11.50
C ASP A 46 2.90 -10.58 11.58
N GLY A 47 2.52 -9.32 11.69
CA GLY A 47 1.13 -8.89 11.60
C GLY A 47 0.95 -7.39 11.80
N PHE A 48 -0.30 -6.96 11.70
CA PHE A 48 -0.72 -5.62 12.03
C PHE A 48 -2.14 -5.63 12.60
N GLU A 49 -2.49 -4.60 13.34
CA GLU A 49 -3.80 -4.44 13.98
C GLU A 49 -4.26 -2.99 13.82
N VAL A 50 -5.37 -2.76 13.14
CA VAL A 50 -5.98 -1.42 13.07
C VAL A 50 -6.64 -1.09 14.40
N ASP A 51 -6.29 0.08 14.93
CA ASP A 51 -6.86 0.62 16.16
C ASP A 51 -8.38 0.83 15.99
N HIS A 52 -9.15 0.20 16.88
CA HIS A 52 -10.61 0.25 16.85
C HIS A 52 -11.19 1.63 17.15
N GLU A 53 -10.48 2.47 17.92
CA GLU A 53 -10.95 3.80 18.31
C GLU A 53 -10.62 4.83 17.24
N SER A 54 -9.39 4.80 16.70
CA SER A 54 -8.97 5.79 15.69
C SER A 54 -9.41 5.43 14.29
N SER A 55 -9.50 4.14 13.94
CA SER A 55 -9.68 3.59 12.57
C SER A 55 -8.67 4.03 11.50
N ALA A 56 -7.90 5.10 11.77
CA ALA A 56 -6.87 5.69 10.92
C ALA A 56 -5.45 5.16 11.22
N LEU A 57 -5.29 4.45 12.33
CA LEU A 57 -4.01 3.96 12.85
C LEU A 57 -3.97 2.44 12.80
N ALA A 58 -2.85 1.86 12.37
CA ALA A 58 -2.54 0.45 12.57
C ALA A 58 -1.22 0.25 13.33
N HIS A 59 -1.22 -0.65 14.30
CA HIS A 59 -0.03 -1.11 15.00
C HIS A 59 0.63 -2.22 14.19
N VAL A 60 1.90 -2.06 13.85
CA VAL A 60 2.70 -3.13 13.21
C VAL A 60 3.36 -3.97 14.29
N LYS A 61 3.24 -5.29 14.18
CA LYS A 61 3.68 -6.25 15.20
C LYS A 61 4.87 -7.09 14.71
N VAL A 62 5.79 -7.36 15.64
CA VAL A 62 6.87 -8.34 15.53
C VAL A 62 6.90 -9.12 16.83
N ASN A 63 6.70 -10.44 16.77
CA ASN A 63 6.58 -11.32 17.92
C ASN A 63 5.56 -10.81 18.96
N GLY A 64 4.45 -10.22 18.50
CA GLY A 64 3.41 -9.63 19.34
C GLY A 64 3.73 -8.25 19.94
N LEU A 65 4.94 -7.73 19.75
CA LEU A 65 5.32 -6.38 20.19
C LEU A 65 5.08 -5.36 19.08
N THR A 66 4.57 -4.18 19.43
CA THR A 66 4.44 -3.08 18.47
C THR A 66 5.81 -2.52 18.12
N THR A 67 6.21 -2.65 16.85
CA THR A 67 7.50 -2.15 16.34
C THR A 67 7.35 -0.83 15.58
N GLY A 68 6.13 -0.50 15.15
CA GLY A 68 5.83 0.70 14.38
C GLY A 68 4.34 0.90 14.18
N TYR A 69 4.02 1.91 13.37
CA TYR A 69 2.68 2.41 13.15
C TYR A 69 2.46 2.74 11.68
N LEU A 70 1.26 2.48 11.17
CA LEU A 70 0.80 2.94 9.87
C LEU A 70 -0.37 3.90 10.07
N PHE A 71 -0.30 5.06 9.41
CA PHE A 71 -1.37 6.06 9.43
C PHE A 71 -1.94 6.24 8.04
N SER A 72 -3.25 6.26 7.93
CA SER A 72 -3.96 6.62 6.72
C SER A 72 -4.32 8.10 6.74
N THR A 73 -3.86 8.85 5.74
CA THR A 73 -4.25 10.26 5.62
C THR A 73 -5.74 10.41 5.33
N HIS A 74 -6.36 9.44 4.65
CA HIS A 74 -7.77 9.45 4.33
C HIS A 74 -8.64 9.54 5.59
N GLU A 75 -8.51 8.59 6.51
CA GLU A 75 -9.27 8.57 7.77
C GLU A 75 -8.81 9.66 8.74
N MET A 76 -7.55 10.08 8.69
CA MET A 76 -7.03 11.05 9.66
C MET A 76 -7.45 12.49 9.35
N ALA A 77 -7.46 12.87 8.07
CA ALA A 77 -7.64 14.27 7.67
C ALA A 77 -8.75 14.47 6.64
N GLU A 78 -9.35 13.40 6.11
CA GLU A 78 -10.31 13.43 5.00
C GLU A 78 -9.86 14.38 3.87
N PRO A 79 -8.60 14.30 3.39
CA PRO A 79 -8.06 15.24 2.44
C PRO A 79 -8.86 15.13 1.14
N LYS A 80 -9.35 16.28 0.69
CA LYS A 80 -9.96 16.42 -0.63
C LYS A 80 -8.89 16.90 -1.59
N GLY A 81 -8.70 16.14 -2.66
CA GLY A 81 -7.84 16.59 -3.73
C GLY A 81 -8.39 17.82 -4.46
N PHE A 82 -7.65 18.37 -5.42
CA PHE A 82 -8.07 19.56 -6.17
C PHE A 82 -9.39 19.35 -6.93
N LYS A 83 -9.67 18.12 -7.36
CA LYS A 83 -10.95 17.71 -7.98
C LYS A 83 -12.05 17.37 -6.96
N GLY A 84 -11.73 17.31 -5.67
CA GLY A 84 -12.62 16.86 -4.62
C GLY A 84 -12.60 15.34 -4.38
N ASP A 85 -11.86 14.59 -5.20
CA ASP A 85 -11.68 13.15 -5.03
C ASP A 85 -10.83 12.83 -3.79
N SER A 86 -11.02 11.62 -3.27
CA SER A 86 -10.26 11.14 -2.11
C SER A 86 -8.79 10.97 -2.46
N PHE A 87 -7.95 11.25 -1.48
CA PHE A 87 -6.51 11.07 -1.55
C PHE A 87 -6.06 10.26 -0.34
N ASP A 88 -5.22 9.25 -0.56
CA ASP A 88 -4.66 8.50 0.56
C ASP A 88 -3.18 8.13 0.40
N ILE A 89 -2.41 8.52 1.41
CA ILE A 89 -1.06 8.08 1.68
C ILE A 89 -1.05 7.33 3.00
N ILE A 90 -0.54 6.10 2.96
CA ILE A 90 -0.10 5.40 4.16
C ILE A 90 1.26 5.94 4.58
N ILE A 91 1.35 6.41 5.82
CA ILE A 91 2.56 6.93 6.46
C ILE A 91 3.05 5.88 7.46
N ALA A 92 4.27 5.39 7.28
CA ALA A 92 4.87 4.38 8.15
C ALA A 92 5.86 5.03 9.13
N LEU A 93 5.59 4.89 10.43
CA LEU A 93 6.45 5.39 11.50
C LEU A 93 7.06 4.24 12.30
N ASP A 94 8.33 4.33 12.68
CA ASP A 94 8.90 3.43 13.68
C ASP A 94 8.32 3.69 15.09
N SER A 95 8.67 2.83 16.05
CA SER A 95 8.26 2.98 17.46
C SER A 95 8.74 4.27 18.13
N THR A 96 9.68 5.01 17.54
CA THR A 96 10.16 6.31 18.02
C THR A 96 9.45 7.49 17.37
N GLY A 97 8.54 7.23 16.41
CA GLY A 97 7.80 8.25 15.66
C GLY A 97 8.54 8.81 14.45
N ARG A 98 9.62 8.16 13.99
CA ARG A 98 10.33 8.58 12.78
C ARG A 98 9.69 7.99 11.53
N LEU A 99 9.62 8.79 10.47
CA LEU A 99 9.13 8.36 9.17
C LEU A 99 10.10 7.36 8.53
N VAL A 100 9.68 6.10 8.42
CA VAL A 100 10.45 5.02 7.78
C VAL A 100 9.98 4.73 6.36
N GLY A 101 8.79 5.21 5.99
CA GLY A 101 8.29 5.06 4.63
C GLY A 101 6.91 5.65 4.42
N HIS A 102 6.47 5.62 3.17
CA HIS A 102 5.12 6.00 2.80
C HIS A 102 4.67 5.25 1.54
N ARG A 103 3.36 5.17 1.29
CA ARG A 103 2.79 4.64 0.06
C ARG A 103 1.52 5.40 -0.29
N VAL A 104 1.44 5.91 -1.50
CA VAL A 104 0.18 6.41 -2.06
C VAL A 104 -0.69 5.20 -2.42
N LEU A 105 -1.85 5.08 -1.78
CA LEU A 105 -2.85 4.04 -2.09
C LEU A 105 -3.92 4.52 -3.04
N GLU A 106 -4.25 5.81 -2.99
CA GLU A 106 -5.28 6.41 -3.83
C GLU A 106 -4.93 7.86 -4.17
N GLN A 107 -5.07 8.20 -5.45
CA GLN A 107 -4.73 9.51 -5.98
C GLN A 107 -5.42 9.74 -7.32
N HIS A 108 -6.14 10.85 -7.45
CA HIS A 108 -6.80 11.28 -8.70
C HIS A 108 -6.53 12.75 -9.06
N GLU A 109 -5.42 13.31 -8.57
CA GLU A 109 -5.09 14.71 -8.76
C GLU A 109 -4.78 15.08 -10.23
N PRO A 110 -5.41 16.13 -10.79
CA PRO A 110 -5.11 16.60 -12.15
C PRO A 110 -3.70 17.17 -12.33
N LEU A 111 -3.04 17.47 -11.22
CA LEU A 111 -1.68 18.00 -11.18
C LEU A 111 -0.65 16.86 -11.14
N VAL A 112 -1.06 15.68 -10.68
CA VAL A 112 -0.24 14.47 -10.70
C VAL A 112 -0.57 13.67 -11.94
N SER A 113 0.07 14.04 -13.04
CA SER A 113 -0.13 13.45 -14.36
C SER A 113 1.19 13.39 -15.12
N PRO A 114 1.32 12.54 -16.14
CA PRO A 114 2.56 12.41 -16.92
C PRO A 114 3.08 13.75 -17.49
N ASP A 115 2.17 14.66 -17.84
CA ASP A 115 2.48 15.94 -18.48
C ASP A 115 2.75 17.09 -17.47
N LYS A 116 2.66 16.82 -16.17
CA LYS A 116 2.88 17.80 -15.09
C LYS A 116 3.86 17.24 -14.06
N VAL A 117 3.39 16.88 -12.87
CA VAL A 117 4.17 16.17 -11.86
C VAL A 117 3.86 14.69 -12.01
N SER A 118 4.81 13.90 -12.49
CA SER A 118 4.58 12.46 -12.61
C SER A 118 4.48 11.79 -11.23
N GLU A 119 3.77 10.67 -11.13
CA GLU A 119 3.73 9.84 -9.92
C GLU A 119 5.13 9.43 -9.44
N ALA A 120 6.04 9.16 -10.38
CA ALA A 120 7.44 8.88 -10.08
C ALA A 120 8.13 10.08 -9.40
N THR A 121 7.84 11.30 -9.83
CA THR A 121 8.39 12.52 -9.23
C THR A 121 7.82 12.73 -7.83
N LEU A 122 6.52 12.52 -7.63
CA LEU A 122 5.88 12.58 -6.32
C LEU A 122 6.48 11.53 -5.38
N SER A 123 6.62 10.28 -5.84
CA SER A 123 7.23 9.21 -5.07
C SER A 123 8.68 9.52 -4.70
N GLN A 124 9.49 10.04 -5.64
CA GLN A 124 10.86 10.47 -5.34
C GLN A 124 10.90 11.59 -4.30
N TYR A 125 10.01 12.57 -4.39
CA TYR A 125 9.93 13.64 -3.40
C TYR A 125 9.60 13.08 -2.01
N LEU A 126 8.56 12.26 -1.91
CA LEU A 126 8.14 11.67 -0.64
C LEU A 126 9.21 10.72 -0.07
N ASN A 127 9.95 9.98 -0.90
CA ASN A 127 11.04 9.10 -0.46
C ASN A 127 12.19 9.87 0.23
N ARG A 128 12.34 11.15 -0.08
CA ARG A 128 13.36 12.02 0.57
C ARG A 128 12.94 12.49 1.96
N LEU A 129 11.69 12.27 2.35
CA LEU A 129 11.19 12.66 3.68
C LEU A 129 11.52 11.61 4.74
N ASN A 130 11.86 10.38 4.34
CA ASN A 130 12.23 9.31 5.25
C ASN A 130 13.48 9.71 6.07
N GLY A 131 13.42 9.50 7.38
CA GLY A 131 14.43 9.94 8.36
C GLY A 131 15.45 8.89 8.75
#